data_AF-A0A0N4WA66-F1
#
_entry.id   AF-A0A0N4WA66-F1
#
_cell.length_a   1.000
_cell.length_b   1.000
_cell.length_c   1.000
_cell.angle_alpha   90.00
_cell.angle_beta   90.00
_cell.angle_gamma   90.00
#
_symmetry.space_group_name_H-M   'P 1'
#
loop_
_entity.id
_entity.type
_entity.pdbx_description
1 polymer ?
#
loop_
_entity_poly.entity_id
_entity_poly.type
_entity_poly.pdbx_seq_one_letter_code
_entity_poly.pdbx_strand_id
1 'polypeptide(L)'
;MTCAFCRAVGRHYSDSCDEVVEVPVRRQMIDEREACEECLEHCRRGKRCPKYYVRCYHCGGYDHHSALCGLPDESEVTTATLARARHSLAEATERIGQLQEDLRLYQY
;
A
#
# COMPACT_ATOMS: atom_id res chain seq x y z
N MET A 1 -16.56 8.65 16.20
CA MET A 1 -16.24 7.40 15.49
C MET A 1 -15.13 6.68 16.23
N THR A 2 -15.11 5.36 16.19
CA THR A 2 -14.08 4.54 16.84
C THR A 2 -13.26 3.86 15.77
N CYS A 3 -11.92 3.94 15.84
CA CYS A 3 -11.06 3.25 14.89
C CYS A 3 -11.30 1.75 14.95
N ALA A 4 -11.49 1.13 13.79
CA ALA A 4 -11.70 -0.31 13.69
C ALA A 4 -10.47 -1.12 14.14
N PHE A 5 -9.27 -0.54 14.13
CA PHE A 5 -8.02 -1.25 14.42
C PHE A 5 -7.55 -0.99 15.85
N CYS A 6 -7.07 0.24 16.14
CA CYS A 6 -6.50 0.63 17.43
C CYS A 6 -7.53 1.05 18.48
N ARG A 7 -8.82 1.10 18.13
CA ARG A 7 -9.93 1.47 19.03
C ARG A 7 -9.87 2.89 19.59
N ALA A 8 -8.99 3.75 19.09
CA ALA A 8 -8.99 5.17 19.43
C ALA A 8 -10.33 5.81 19.06
N VAL A 9 -10.89 6.61 19.97
CA VAL A 9 -12.17 7.29 19.79
C VAL A 9 -11.92 8.72 19.32
N GLY A 10 -12.47 9.09 18.15
CA GLY A 10 -12.45 10.46 17.62
C GLY A 10 -11.09 10.99 17.16
N ARG A 11 -10.00 10.22 17.27
CA ARG A 11 -8.64 10.64 16.88
C ARG A 11 -8.43 10.67 15.36
N HIS A 12 -8.92 9.66 14.65
CA HIS A 12 -8.73 9.51 13.20
C HIS A 12 -9.79 8.60 12.58
N TYR A 13 -9.82 8.59 11.24
CA TYR A 13 -10.55 7.59 10.45
C TYR A 13 -9.77 6.27 10.39
N SER A 14 -10.47 5.14 10.31
CA SER A 14 -9.85 3.80 10.35
C SER A 14 -8.83 3.59 9.22
N ASP A 15 -9.05 4.17 8.04
CA ASP A 15 -8.11 4.12 6.91
C ASP A 15 -6.79 4.84 7.19
N SER A 16 -6.82 5.85 8.05
CA SER A 16 -5.68 6.67 8.47
C SER A 16 -5.07 6.21 9.80
N CYS A 17 -5.28 4.95 10.20
CA CYS A 17 -4.73 4.42 11.45
C CYS A 17 -3.20 4.28 11.37
N ASP A 18 -2.50 4.99 12.26
CA ASP A 18 -1.04 5.02 12.41
C ASP A 18 -0.50 3.93 13.34
N GLU A 19 -1.33 3.39 14.22
CA GLU A 19 -0.95 2.31 15.15
C GLU A 19 -0.94 0.93 14.50
N VAL A 20 -1.81 0.72 13.49
CA VAL A 20 -1.89 -0.53 12.72
C VAL A 20 -1.80 -0.16 11.25
N VAL A 21 -0.57 -0.15 10.74
CA VAL A 21 -0.26 0.35 9.38
C VAL A 21 -0.46 -0.76 8.35
N GLU A 22 0.11 -1.93 8.57
CA GLU A 22 0.18 -3.01 7.59
C GLU A 22 -1.20 -3.57 7.23
N VAL A 23 -1.55 -3.53 5.95
CA VAL A 23 -2.82 -4.06 5.43
C VAL A 23 -3.05 -5.54 5.76
N PRO A 24 -2.05 -6.45 5.68
CA PRO A 24 -2.24 -7.85 6.09
C PRO A 24 -2.68 -7.99 7.56
N VAL A 25 -2.10 -7.19 8.46
CA VAL A 25 -2.47 -7.17 9.88
C VAL A 25 -3.89 -6.64 10.05
N ARG A 26 -4.24 -5.56 9.34
CA ARG A 26 -5.61 -5.02 9.35
C ARG A 26 -6.63 -6.07 8.91
N ARG A 27 -6.35 -6.82 7.84
CA ARG A 27 -7.23 -7.90 7.34
C ARG A 27 -7.39 -9.00 8.38
N GLN A 28 -6.29 -9.49 8.94
CA GLN A 28 -6.31 -10.48 10.02
C GLN A 28 -7.18 -10.01 11.20
N MET A 29 -7.07 -8.76 11.63
CA MET A 29 -7.88 -8.22 12.72
C MET A 29 -9.39 -8.16 12.40
N ILE A 30 -9.76 -7.93 11.15
CA ILE A 30 -11.16 -7.94 10.71
C ILE A 30 -11.70 -9.38 10.68
N ASP A 31 -10.89 -10.31 10.17
CA ASP A 31 -11.22 -11.73 10.10
C ASP A 31 -11.39 -12.36 11.49
N GLU A 32 -10.42 -12.14 12.39
CA GLU A 32 -10.44 -12.63 13.78
C GLU A 32 -11.64 -12.11 14.58
N ARG A 33 -12.15 -10.94 14.21
CA ARG A 33 -13.32 -10.32 14.84
C ARG A 33 -14.61 -10.65 14.12
N GLU A 34 -14.57 -11.46 13.07
CA GLU A 34 -15.71 -11.74 12.19
C GLU A 34 -16.44 -10.47 11.72
N ALA A 35 -15.70 -9.38 11.55
CA ALA A 35 -16.23 -8.12 11.07
C ALA A 35 -16.38 -8.14 9.53
N CYS A 36 -17.23 -7.25 9.00
CA CYS A 36 -17.41 -7.12 7.56
C CYS A 36 -16.24 -6.34 6.94
N GLU A 37 -15.63 -6.86 5.88
CA GLU A 37 -14.54 -6.19 5.16
C GLU A 37 -14.96 -4.86 4.52
N GLU A 38 -16.24 -4.69 4.17
CA GLU A 38 -16.77 -3.50 3.50
C GLU A 38 -17.06 -2.34 4.48
N CYS A 39 -17.48 -2.65 5.72
CA CYS A 39 -17.86 -1.63 6.71
C CYS A 39 -17.03 -1.64 8.00
N LEU A 40 -16.12 -2.60 8.17
CA LEU A 40 -15.25 -2.80 9.34
C LEU A 40 -16.00 -3.08 10.66
N GLU A 41 -17.29 -3.38 10.58
CA GLU A 41 -18.18 -3.62 11.73
C GLU A 41 -18.98 -4.92 11.55
N HIS A 42 -19.65 -5.35 12.61
CA HIS A 42 -20.57 -6.49 12.55
C HIS A 42 -21.86 -6.08 11.84
N CYS A 43 -22.10 -6.65 10.67
CA CYS A 43 -23.30 -6.40 9.88
C CYS A 43 -23.78 -7.66 9.15
N ARG A 44 -24.88 -7.56 8.40
CA ARG A 44 -25.47 -8.69 7.65
C ARG A 44 -24.67 -9.12 6.40
N ARG A 45 -23.59 -8.39 6.08
CA ARG A 45 -22.68 -8.57 4.93
C ARG A 45 -23.37 -8.59 3.56
N GLY A 46 -22.56 -8.60 2.50
CA GLY A 46 -23.03 -8.64 1.11
C GLY A 46 -23.98 -7.48 0.79
N LYS A 47 -24.95 -7.68 -0.10
CA LYS A 47 -25.89 -6.61 -0.54
C LYS A 47 -26.70 -5.94 0.58
N ARG A 48 -26.66 -6.48 1.80
CA ARG A 48 -27.31 -5.92 3.00
C ARG A 48 -26.36 -5.11 3.88
N CYS A 49 -25.07 -5.09 3.56
CA CYS A 49 -24.11 -4.20 4.19
C CYS A 49 -24.42 -2.75 3.77
N PRO A 50 -24.47 -1.79 4.72
CA PRO A 50 -24.69 -0.38 4.40
C PRO A 50 -23.58 0.23 3.53
N LYS A 51 -22.43 -0.46 3.42
CA LYS A 51 -21.28 -0.04 2.64
C LYS A 51 -21.04 -0.89 1.38
N TYR A 52 -21.94 -1.82 1.03
CA TYR A 52 -21.78 -2.72 -0.13
C TYR A 52 -21.52 -2.01 -1.46
N TYR A 53 -22.15 -0.85 -1.68
CA TYR A 53 -21.98 -0.06 -2.91
C TYR A 53 -20.97 1.07 -2.77
N VAL A 54 -20.23 1.12 -1.66
CA VAL A 54 -19.17 2.11 -1.48
C VAL A 54 -17.91 1.62 -2.16
N ARG A 55 -17.37 2.44 -3.05
CA ARG A 55 -16.12 2.14 -3.73
C ARG A 55 -14.93 2.43 -2.82
N CYS A 56 -13.95 1.54 -2.88
CA CYS A 56 -12.61 1.79 -2.37
C CYS A 56 -12.03 3.04 -3.05
N TYR A 57 -11.47 3.95 -2.25
CA TYR A 57 -10.88 5.19 -2.75
C TYR A 57 -9.61 4.93 -3.60
N HIS A 58 -8.87 3.86 -3.30
CA HIS A 58 -7.59 3.56 -3.93
C HIS A 58 -7.72 2.79 -5.25
N CYS A 59 -8.48 1.69 -5.25
CA CYS A 59 -8.59 0.81 -6.43
C CYS A 59 -9.96 0.87 -7.13
N GLY A 60 -10.97 1.52 -6.53
CA GLY A 60 -12.33 1.60 -7.08
C GLY A 60 -13.19 0.34 -6.94
N GLY A 61 -12.68 -0.73 -6.32
CA GLY A 61 -13.43 -1.97 -6.03
C GLY A 61 -14.54 -1.77 -4.99
N TYR A 62 -15.45 -2.75 -4.88
CA TYR A 62 -16.61 -2.70 -3.97
C TYR A 62 -16.53 -3.74 -2.83
N ASP A 63 -15.57 -4.66 -2.90
CA ASP A 63 -15.46 -5.83 -2.04
C ASP A 63 -14.73 -5.57 -0.71
N HIS A 64 -14.20 -4.36 -0.51
CA HIS A 64 -13.47 -4.00 0.71
C HIS A 64 -13.56 -2.51 1.03
N HIS A 65 -13.40 -2.19 2.31
CA HIS A 65 -13.19 -0.84 2.80
C HIS A 65 -11.78 -0.34 2.41
N SER A 66 -11.63 0.95 2.09
CA SER A 66 -10.34 1.54 1.66
C SER A 66 -9.18 1.24 2.60
N ALA A 67 -9.46 1.14 3.91
CA ALA A 67 -8.49 0.78 4.95
C ALA A 67 -7.84 -0.60 4.79
N LEU A 68 -8.43 -1.51 4.01
CA LEU A 68 -7.96 -2.87 3.73
C LEU A 68 -7.39 -3.02 2.31
N CYS A 69 -7.22 -1.91 1.59
CA CYS A 69 -6.68 -1.92 0.24
C CYS A 69 -5.14 -1.94 0.29
N GLY A 70 -4.51 -2.92 -0.35
CA GLY A 70 -3.05 -3.01 -0.43
C GLY A 70 -2.40 -2.09 -1.47
N LEU A 71 -3.19 -1.46 -2.34
CA LEU A 71 -2.67 -0.65 -3.45
C LEU A 71 -1.76 0.51 -3.01
N PRO A 72 -2.03 1.26 -1.92
CA PRO A 72 -1.11 2.29 -1.43
C PRO A 72 0.27 1.71 -1.10
N ASP A 73 0.31 0.63 -0.32
CA ASP A 73 1.54 -0.05 0.10
C ASP A 73 2.32 -0.58 -1.14
N GLU A 74 1.61 -1.22 -2.08
CA GLU A 74 2.19 -1.70 -3.34
C GLU A 74 2.76 -0.57 -4.21
N SER A 75 2.08 0.59 -4.25
CA SER A 75 2.52 1.77 -4.99
C SER A 75 3.80 2.35 -4.40
N GLU A 76 3.92 2.42 -3.08
CA GLU A 76 5.15 2.86 -2.41
C GLU A 76 6.32 1.92 -2.68
N VAL A 77 6.10 0.60 -2.56
CA VAL A 77 7.10 -0.42 -2.88
C VAL A 77 7.54 -0.34 -4.34
N THR A 78 6.59 -0.16 -5.26
CA THR A 78 6.86 -0.02 -6.70
C THR A 78 7.70 1.24 -6.98
N THR A 79 7.34 2.36 -6.35
CA THR A 79 8.06 3.64 -6.51
C THR A 79 9.48 3.53 -5.98
N ALA A 80 9.66 2.95 -4.79
CA ALA A 80 10.97 2.73 -4.19
C ALA A 80 11.83 1.78 -5.04
N THR A 81 11.23 0.73 -5.63
CA THR A 81 11.92 -0.20 -6.53
C THR A 81 12.37 0.49 -7.81
N LEU A 82 11.50 1.30 -8.42
CA LEU A 82 11.83 2.08 -9.60
C LEU A 82 12.95 3.09 -9.33
N ALA A 83 12.95 3.74 -8.16
CA ALA A 83 14.01 4.66 -7.77
C ALA A 83 15.37 3.94 -7.63
N ARG A 84 15.40 2.77 -6.98
CA ARG A 84 16.61 1.94 -6.89
C ARG A 84 17.12 1.51 -8.26
N ALA A 85 16.23 1.02 -9.13
CA ALA A 85 16.60 0.59 -10.47
C ALA A 85 17.19 1.75 -11.31
N ARG A 86 16.61 2.95 -11.20
CA ARG A 86 17.13 4.16 -11.86
C ARG A 86 18.53 4.54 -11.35
N HIS A 87 18.75 4.46 -10.04
CA HIS A 87 20.05 4.74 -9.45
C HIS A 87 21.12 3.76 -9.97
N SER A 88 20.83 2.46 -9.91
CA SER A 88 21.77 1.43 -10.40
C SER A 88 22.07 1.57 -11.90
N LEU A 89 21.08 1.96 -12.70
CA LEU A 89 21.30 2.24 -14.13
C LEU A 89 22.25 3.43 -14.34
N ALA A 90 22.09 4.51 -13.55
CA ALA A 90 22.96 5.68 -13.63
C ALA A 90 24.42 5.30 -13.29
N GLU A 91 24.63 4.57 -12.20
CA GLU A 91 25.97 4.09 -11.80
C GLU A 91 26.61 3.20 -12.87
N ALA A 92 25.85 2.26 -13.43
CA ALA A 92 26.35 1.38 -14.48
C ALA A 92 26.73 2.18 -15.74
N THR A 93 25.93 3.18 -16.10
CA THR A 93 26.18 4.04 -17.27
C THR A 93 27.44 4.88 -17.07
N GLU A 94 27.62 5.47 -15.89
CA GLU A 94 28.83 6.21 -15.53
C GLU A 94 30.08 5.32 -15.60
N ARG A 95 29.99 4.11 -15.04
CA ARG A 95 31.09 3.13 -15.07
C ARG A 95 31.47 2.74 -16.49
N ILE A 96 30.47 2.51 -17.37
CA ILE A 96 30.71 2.24 -18.79
C ILE A 96 31.44 3.41 -19.45
N GLY A 97 31.01 4.65 -19.19
CA GLY A 97 31.66 5.85 -19.73
C GLY A 97 33.12 5.95 -19.32
N GLN A 98 33.44 5.71 -18.04
CA GLN A 98 34.82 5.67 -17.54
C GLN A 98 35.66 4.59 -18.23
N LEU A 99 35.15 3.36 -18.31
CA LEU A 99 35.87 2.27 -18.98
C LEU A 99 36.11 2.54 -20.47
N GLN A 100 35.17 3.21 -21.15
CA GLN A 100 35.33 3.63 -22.54
C GLN A 100 36.37 4.74 -22.72
N GLU A 101 36.53 5.62 -21.74
CA GLU A 101 37.60 6.62 -21.74
C GLU A 101 38.96 5.96 -21.49
N ASP A 102 39.06 5.09 -20.50
CA ASP A 102 40.28 4.34 -20.19
C ASP A 102 40.74 3.52 -21.41
N LEU A 103 39.82 2.79 -22.05
CA LEU A 103 40.12 2.03 -23.28
C LEU A 103 40.66 2.91 -24.41
N ARG A 104 40.16 4.14 -24.56
CA ARG A 104 40.67 5.08 -25.56
C ARG A 104 42.08 5.55 -25.21
N LEU A 105 42.38 5.77 -23.94
CA LEU A 105 43.70 6.18 -23.48
C LEU A 105 44.77 5.09 -23.64
N TYR A 106 44.41 3.81 -23.48
CA TYR A 106 45.33 2.67 -23.67
C TYR A 106 45.55 2.23 -25.12
N GLN A 107 44.86 2.83 -26.09
CA GLN A 107 44.99 2.52 -27.52
C GLN A 107 45.97 3.45 -28.28
N TYR A 108 46.65 4.35 -27.57
CA TYR A 108 47.79 5.15 -28.06
C TYR A 108 49.09 4.71 -27.37
#